data_AF-N1UR49-F1
#
_entry.id   AF-N1UR49-F1
#
_cell.length_a   1.000
_cell.length_b   1.000
_cell.length_c   1.000
_cell.angle_alpha   90.00
_cell.angle_beta   90.00
_cell.angle_gamma   90.00
#
_symmetry.space_group_name_H-M   'P 1'
#
loop_
_entity.id
_entity.type
_entity.pdbx_description
1 polymer ?
#
loop_
_entity_poly.entity_id
_entity_poly.type
_entity_poly.pdbx_seq_one_letter_code
_entity_poly.pdbx_strand_id
1 'polypeptide(L)' 'MEVEGFFQIQKILITDPYPQTPHLESVAFLKRKNFTT' A
#
# COMPACT_ATOMS: atom_id res chain seq x y z
N MET A 1 11.44 -12.37 -2.00
CA MET A 1 10.48 -11.31 -2.39
C MET A 1 10.73 -10.14 -1.43
N GLU A 2 11.83 -9.42 -1.61
CA GLU A 2 12.22 -8.29 -0.74
C GLU A 2 11.66 -7.00 -1.32
N VAL A 3 10.38 -6.71 -1.03
CA VAL A 3 9.81 -5.36 -1.23
C VAL A 3 10.07 -4.50 0.02
N GLU A 4 10.40 -5.12 1.14
CA GLU A 4 10.71 -4.46 2.40
C GLU A 4 12.07 -3.77 2.34
N GLY A 5 12.04 -2.43 2.23
CA GLY A 5 13.23 -1.60 2.26
C GLY A 5 13.24 -0.50 1.20
N PHE A 6 12.74 -0.79 -0.01
CA PHE A 6 12.87 0.09 -1.19
C PHE A 6 11.75 1.13 -1.31
N PHE A 7 10.59 0.88 -0.74
CA PHE A 7 9.42 1.73 -0.90
C PHE A 7 8.89 2.23 0.44
N GLN A 8 8.36 3.44 0.44
CA GLN A 8 7.63 4.05 1.54
C GLN A 8 6.17 4.25 1.10
N ILE A 9 5.24 3.78 1.93
CA ILE A 9 3.81 4.05 1.75
C ILE A 9 3.59 5.55 1.97
N GLN A 10 3.03 6.24 0.97
CA GLN A 10 2.67 7.66 1.09
C GLN A 10 1.20 7.83 1.46
N LYS A 11 0.34 6.97 0.90
CA LYS A 11 -1.11 7.00 1.13
C LYS A 11 -1.69 5.61 0.91
N ILE A 12 -2.73 5.28 1.67
CA ILE A 12 -3.57 4.11 1.47
C ILE A 12 -5.00 4.59 1.27
N LEU A 13 -5.68 4.07 0.26
CA LEU A 13 -7.12 4.14 0.14
C LEU A 13 -7.68 2.76 0.44
N ILE A 14 -8.62 2.71 1.39
CA ILE A 14 -9.35 1.50 1.75
C ILE A 14 -10.79 1.70 1.29
N THR A 15 -11.33 0.69 0.62
CA THR A 15 -12.71 0.66 0.15
C THR A 15 -13.37 -0.63 0.56
N ASP A 16 -14.66 -0.57 0.85
CA ASP A 16 -15.51 -1.73 1.06
C ASP A 16 -16.43 -1.90 -0.17
N PRO A 17 -15.94 -2.54 -1.25
CA PRO A 17 -16.75 -2.78 -2.44
C PRO A 17 -17.77 -3.91 -2.22
N TYR A 18 -17.68 -4.67 -1.14
CA TYR A 18 -18.53 -5.84 -0.86
C TYR A 18 -19.11 -5.77 0.57
N PRO A 19 -20.08 -4.88 0.84
CA PRO A 19 -20.51 -4.51 2.20
C PRO A 19 -21.16 -5.62 3.03
N GLN A 20 -21.46 -6.76 2.39
CA GLN A 20 -22.05 -7.94 3.04
C GLN A 20 -21.01 -9.01 3.38
N THR A 21 -19.74 -8.75 3.13
CA THR A 21 -18.63 -9.64 3.44
C THR A 21 -17.63 -8.91 4.35
N PRO A 22 -16.83 -9.63 5.15
CA PRO A 22 -15.76 -9.01 5.93
C PRO A 22 -14.56 -8.56 5.06
N HIS A 23 -14.66 -8.67 3.74
CA HIS A 23 -13.56 -8.35 2.82
C HIS A 23 -13.44 -6.83 2.64
N LEU A 24 -12.21 -6.33 2.77
CA LEU A 24 -11.86 -4.97 2.38
C LEU A 24 -10.86 -5.00 1.22
N GLU A 25 -10.99 -4.06 0.30
CA GLU A 25 -10.02 -3.84 -0.77
C GLU A 25 -9.22 -2.59 -0.49
N SER A 26 -7.94 -2.58 -0.87
CA SER A 26 -7.10 -1.40 -0.67
C SER A 26 -6.08 -1.20 -1.78
N VAL A 27 -5.74 0.07 -1.99
CA VAL A 27 -4.68 0.48 -2.92
C VAL A 27 -3.71 1.37 -2.16
N ALA A 28 -2.42 1.02 -2.22
CA ALA A 28 -1.34 1.80 -1.62
C ALA A 28 -0.58 2.57 -2.69
N PHE A 29 -0.41 3.87 -2.49
CA PHE A 29 0.52 4.68 -3.27
C PHE A 29 1.91 4.61 -2.64
N LEU A 30 2.84 4.02 -3.37
CA LEU A 30 4.21 3.78 -2.92
C LEU A 30 5.15 4.79 -3.57
N LYS A 31 6.07 5.32 -2.77
CA LYS A 31 7.21 6.12 -3.26
C LYS A 31 8.49 5.34 -3.04
N ARG A 32 9.38 5.31 -4.03
CA ARG A 32 10.72 4.75 -3.84
C ARG A 32 11.49 5.58 -2.81
N LYS A 33 12.11 4.95 -1.82
CA LYS A 33 13.04 5.62 -0.91
C LYS A 33 14.24 6.12 -1.71
N ASN A 34 14.70 7.32 -1.42
CA ASN A 34 15.97 7.79 -1.97
C ASN A 34 17.08 7.09 -1.20
N PHE A 35 17.91 6.32 -1.88
CA PHE A 35 19.16 5.85 -1.32
C PHE A 35 20.14 7.01 -1.39
N THR A 36 20.41 7.66 -0.25
CA THR A 36 21.63 8.47 -0.11
C THR A 36 22.79 7.49 -0.03
N THR A 37 23.59 7.45 -1.10
CA THR A 37 24.84 6.70 -1.20
C THR A 37 25.87 7.21 -0.21
#